data_AF-A0A7V3JNR5-F1
#
_entry.id   AF-A0A7V3JNR5-F1
#
_cell.length_a   1.000
_cell.length_b   1.000
_cell.length_c   1.000
_cell.angle_alpha   90.00
_cell.angle_beta   90.00
_cell.angle_gamma   90.00
#
_symmetry.space_group_name_H-M   'P 1'
#
loop_
_entity.id
_entity.type
_entity.pdbx_description
1 polymer ?
#
loop_
_entity_poly.entity_id
_entity_poly.type
_entity_poly.pdbx_seq_one_letter_code
_entity_poly.pdbx_strand_id
1 'polypeptide(L)' 'FWKHGQWNQLRARIVGNPPTLTTWINGVRFIQWSDSQKRHPDRGAIGLQVHGGGDFTRQFVRYRNIRVKQLP' A
#
# COMPACT_ATOMS: atom_id res chain seq x y z
N PHE A 1 12.45 -0.06 11.66
CA PHE A 1 11.49 0.74 10.86
C PHE A 1 10.06 0.46 11.28
N TRP A 2 9.64 -0.81 11.35
CA TRP A 2 8.30 -1.22 11.79
C TRP A 2 8.12 -1.00 13.30
N LYS A 3 6.93 -0.57 13.70
CA LYS A 3 6.55 -0.37 15.11
C LYS A 3 5.46 -1.37 15.48
N HIS A 4 5.84 -2.46 16.16
CA HIS A 4 4.90 -3.49 16.58
C HIS A 4 3.91 -2.94 17.63
N GLY A 5 2.63 -3.29 17.52
CA GLY A 5 1.57 -2.82 18.42
C GLY A 5 1.22 -1.33 18.29
N GLN A 6 1.86 -0.60 17.37
CA GLN A 6 1.67 0.84 17.18
C GLN A 6 1.27 1.16 15.73
N TRP A 7 0.91 2.42 15.51
CA TRP A 7 0.61 2.92 14.17
C TRP A 7 1.87 3.01 13.31
N ASN A 8 1.76 2.51 12.09
CA ASN A 8 2.77 2.64 11.05
C ASN A 8 2.20 3.46 9.89
N GLN A 9 3.01 4.34 9.32
CA GLN A 9 2.66 5.09 8.12
C GLN A 9 3.13 4.31 6.90
N LEU A 10 2.19 3.95 6.04
CA LEU A 10 2.45 3.33 4.75
C LEU A 10 2.24 4.36 3.63
N ARG A 11 3.09 4.31 2.61
CA ARG A 11 2.94 5.10 1.39
C ARG A 11 3.29 4.24 0.19
N ALA A 12 2.49 4.34 -0.87
CA ALA A 12 2.83 3.85 -2.19
C ALA A 12 2.74 5.02 -3.18
N ARG A 13 3.66 5.07 -4.14
CA ARG A 13 3.61 5.91 -5.33
C ARG A 13 3.68 4.99 -6.53
N ILE A 14 2.67 5.06 -7.40
CA ILE A 14 2.55 4.23 -8.59
C ILE A 14 2.38 5.18 -9.76
N VAL A 15 3.29 5.14 -10.74
CA VAL A 15 3.26 6.00 -11.93
C VAL A 15 3.47 5.20 -13.19
N GLY A 16 2.81 5.62 -14.28
CA GLY A 16 2.86 4.94 -15.57
C GLY A 16 2.06 3.63 -15.61
N ASN A 17 1.98 3.07 -16.81
CA ASN A 17 1.42 1.73 -17.07
C ASN A 17 2.03 1.20 -18.39
N PRO A 18 3.19 0.51 -18.36
CA PRO A 18 3.71 -0.32 -17.27
C PRO A 18 4.10 0.48 -16.01
N PRO A 19 3.72 0.01 -14.80
CA PRO A 19 3.86 0.79 -13.58
C PRO A 19 5.30 0.77 -13.04
N THR A 20 5.75 1.93 -12.56
CA THR A 20 6.83 2.02 -11.57
C THR A 20 6.24 2.25 -10.18
N LEU A 21 6.52 1.33 -9.26
CA LEU A 21 6.10 1.38 -7.88
C LEU A 21 7.27 1.83 -6.99
N THR A 22 6.97 2.69 -6.02
CA THR A 22 7.87 2.99 -4.91
C THR A 22 7.07 2.96 -3.61
N THR A 23 7.60 2.28 -2.59
CA THR A 23 6.92 2.10 -1.30
C THR A 23 7.76 2.62 -0.15
N TRP A 24 7.08 3.05 0.91
CA TRP A 24 7.71 3.48 2.16
C TRP A 24 6.97 2.93 3.37
N ILE A 25 7.74 2.66 4.42
CA ILE A 25 7.21 2.37 5.75
C ILE A 25 7.90 3.31 6.74
N ASN A 26 7.11 4.13 7.44
CA ASN A 26 7.60 5.14 8.38
C ASN A 26 8.69 6.03 7.79
N GLY A 27 8.50 6.49 6.54
CA GLY A 27 9.43 7.38 5.84
C GLY A 27 10.63 6.69 5.17
N VAL A 28 10.93 5.44 5.51
CA VAL A 28 12.03 4.67 4.91
C VAL A 28 11.57 4.07 3.58
N ARG A 29 12.29 4.36 2.49
CA ARG A 29 12.04 3.74 1.17
C ARG A 29 12.33 2.26 1.27
N PHE A 30 11.35 1.42 0.96
CA PHE A 30 11.45 -0.02 1.14
C PHE A 30 11.73 -0.73 -0.19
N ILE A 31 10.91 -0.47 -1.23
CA ILE A 31 11.07 -1.04 -2.58
C ILE A 31 10.91 0.05 -3.63
N GLN A 32 11.67 -0.08 -4.72
CA GLN A 32 11.41 0.57 -6.00
C GLN A 32 11.52 -0.47 -7.11
N TRP A 33 10.49 -0.60 -7.92
CA TRP A 33 10.43 -1.61 -8.97
C TRP A 33 9.56 -1.13 -10.13
N SER A 34 9.92 -1.51 -11.35
CA SER A 34 9.18 -1.21 -12.57
C SER A 34 8.80 -2.51 -13.28
N ASP A 35 7.54 -2.63 -13.66
CA ASP A 35 7.12 -3.69 -14.59
C ASP A 35 7.60 -3.36 -16.01
N SER A 36 7.84 -4.38 -16.81
CA SER A 36 8.22 -4.22 -18.21
C SER A 36 7.02 -4.15 -19.16
N GLN A 37 5.82 -4.50 -18.68
CA GLN A 37 4.62 -4.57 -19.52
C GLN A 37 3.34 -4.12 -18.80
N LYS A 38 2.36 -3.67 -19.60
CA LYS A 38 1.03 -3.31 -19.11
C LYS A 38 0.23 -4.57 -18.82
N ARG A 39 -0.29 -4.70 -17.59
CA ARG A 39 -1.07 -5.86 -17.14
C ARG A 39 -2.53 -5.54 -16.81
N HIS A 40 -2.81 -4.28 -16.46
CA HIS A 40 -4.11 -3.82 -16.00
C HIS A 40 -4.56 -2.55 -16.72
N PRO A 41 -5.87 -2.23 -16.74
CA PRO A 41 -6.37 -0.94 -17.22
C PRO A 41 -5.82 0.24 -16.41
N ASP A 42 -5.87 1.45 -16.98
CA ASP A 42 -5.34 2.66 -16.33
C ASP A 42 -6.24 3.16 -15.17
N ARG A 43 -7.48 2.65 -15.09
CA ARG A 43 -8.46 3.00 -14.06
C ARG A 43 -8.91 1.75 -13.31
N GLY A 44 -9.02 1.89 -11.99
CA GLY A 44 -9.44 0.85 -11.07
C GLY A 44 -9.75 1.42 -9.69
N ALA A 45 -10.07 0.54 -8.74
CA ALA A 45 -10.35 0.90 -7.35
C ALA A 45 -9.12 0.68 -6.45
N ILE A 46 -9.04 1.44 -5.36
CA ILE A 46 -8.10 1.19 -4.26
C ILE A 46 -8.84 0.43 -3.17
N GLY A 47 -8.34 -0.74 -2.81
CA GLY A 47 -8.91 -1.59 -1.77
C GLY A 47 -7.96 -1.78 -0.59
N LEU A 48 -8.51 -1.84 0.62
CA LEU A 48 -7.83 -2.35 1.80
C LEU A 48 -8.30 -3.78 2.04
N GLN A 49 -7.35 -4.69 2.20
CA GLN A 49 -7.65 -6.11 2.39
C GLN A 49 -7.01 -6.62 3.67
N VAL A 50 -7.77 -7.44 4.39
CA VAL A 50 -7.30 -8.28 5.50
C VAL A 50 -7.64 -9.71 5.13
N HIS A 51 -6.65 -10.59 5.09
CA HIS A 51 -6.92 -12.03 4.94
C HIS A 51 -7.50 -12.57 6.25
N GLY A 52 -8.53 -13.41 6.16
CA GLY A 52 -9.11 -14.09 7.33
C GLY A 52 -8.22 -15.21 7.89
N GLY A 53 -8.70 -15.90 8.92
CA GLY A 53 -8.03 -17.05 9.52
C GLY A 53 -7.44 -16.83 10.92
N GLY A 54 -7.71 -15.67 11.55
CA GLY A 54 -7.27 -15.33 12.91
C GLY A 54 -8.39 -15.34 13.95
N ASP A 55 -8.04 -15.04 15.20
CA ASP A 55 -9.01 -14.81 16.28
C ASP A 55 -9.69 -13.44 16.10
N PHE A 56 -10.91 -13.45 15.56
CA PHE A 56 -11.69 -12.25 15.26
C PHE A 56 -12.14 -11.45 16.49
N THR A 57 -11.93 -11.97 17.71
CA THR A 57 -12.26 -11.27 18.95
C THR A 57 -11.07 -10.56 19.59
N ARG A 58 -9.83 -10.94 19.20
CA ARG A 58 -8.59 -10.43 19.83
C ARG A 58 -7.62 -9.82 18.82
N GLN A 59 -7.73 -10.17 17.54
CA GLN A 59 -6.84 -9.69 16.49
C GLN A 59 -7.55 -8.65 15.65
N PHE A 60 -6.94 -7.47 15.58
CA PHE A 60 -7.52 -6.33 14.89
C PHE A 60 -6.51 -5.71 13.95
N VAL A 61 -6.95 -5.46 12.72
CA VAL A 61 -6.28 -4.54 11.81
C VAL A 61 -7.07 -3.24 11.82
N ARG A 62 -6.38 -2.12 12.01
CA ARG A 62 -6.99 -0.80 12.06
C ARG A 62 -6.31 0.11 11.05
N TYR A 63 -7.12 0.87 10.32
CA TYR A 63 -6.65 1.86 9.36
C TYR A 63 -7.13 3.25 9.77
N ARG A 64 -6.32 4.27 9.52
CA ARG A 64 -6.70 5.68 9.71
C ARG A 64 -5.90 6.57 8.77
N ASN A 65 -6.37 7.80 8.56
CA ASN A 65 -5.70 8.81 7.73
C ASN A 65 -5.40 8.32 6.30
N ILE A 66 -6.34 7.58 5.71
CA ILE A 66 -6.24 7.10 4.33
C ILE A 66 -6.43 8.28 3.39
N ARG A 67 -5.45 8.52 2.50
CA ARG A 67 -5.44 9.64 1.57
C ARG A 67 -4.96 9.17 0.22
N VAL A 68 -5.55 9.72 -0.83
CA VAL A 68 -5.17 9.47 -2.22
C VAL A 68 -4.80 10.81 -2.84
N LYS A 69 -3.71 10.83 -3.59
CA LYS A 69 -3.30 12.00 -4.39
C LYS A 69 -3.19 11.55 -5.84
N GLN A 70 -3.96 12.18 -6.72
CA GLN A 70 -3.76 12.01 -8.15
C GLN A 70 -2.39 12.54 -8.54
N LEU A 71 -1.65 11.75 -9.31
CA LEU A 71 -0.33 12.12 -9.79
C LEU A 71 -0.47 12.75 -11.18
N PRO A 72 0.44 13.66 -11.56
CA PRO A 72 0.49 14.22 -12.91
C PRO A 72 0.64 13.14 -13.97
#